data_AF-A0A8T4WKJ0-F1
#
_entry.id   AF-A0A8T4WKJ0-F1
#
_cell.length_a   1.000
_cell.length_b   1.000
_cell.length_c   1.000
_cell.angle_alpha   90.00
_cell.angle_beta   90.00
_cell.angle_gamma   90.00
#
_symmetry.space_group_name_H-M   'P 1'
#
loop_
_entity.id
_entity.type
_entity.pdbx_description
1 polymer ?
#
loop_
_entity_poly.entity_id
_entity_poly.type
_entity_poly.pdbx_seq_one_letter_code
_entity_poly.pdbx_strand_id
1 'polypeptide(L)' 'MSDEELQEELKDLKLTKSQKIVLDILRSSGKDGVTPKQLLDKVSFAPRTVRYALRKLLKKDLIKRVPCLQDMRQWIYVPA' A
#
# COMPACT_ATOMS: atom_id res chain seq x y z
N MET A 1 13.22 -10.52 -4.77
CA MET A 1 12.96 -10.37 -3.34
C MET A 1 12.25 -11.62 -2.88
N SER A 2 12.89 -12.41 -2.02
CA SER A 2 12.21 -13.52 -1.34
C SER A 2 11.33 -12.97 -0.20
N ASP A 3 10.31 -13.72 0.22
CA ASP A 3 9.44 -13.31 1.35
C ASP A 3 10.22 -13.13 2.66
N GLU A 4 11.38 -13.78 2.79
CA GLU A 4 12.25 -13.74 3.97
C GLU A 4 13.01 -12.40 4.08
N GLU A 5 13.63 -11.95 2.99
CA GLU A 5 14.28 -10.62 2.89
C GLU A 5 13.28 -9.51 3.21
N LEU A 6 12.03 -9.73 2.83
CA LEU A 6 10.92 -8.81 3.01
C LEU A 6 10.49 -8.72 4.48
N GLN A 7 10.42 -9.85 5.19
CA GLN A 7 10.13 -9.83 6.63
C GLN A 7 11.24 -9.15 7.43
N GLU A 8 12.48 -9.25 6.97
CA GLU A 8 13.65 -8.66 7.62
C GLU A 8 13.67 -7.12 7.47
N GLU A 9 13.48 -6.59 6.26
CA GLU A 9 13.34 -5.14 6.05
C GLU A 9 12.16 -4.53 6.84
N LEU A 10 11.03 -5.25 6.89
CA LEU A 10 9.84 -4.77 7.61
C LEU A 10 9.97 -4.86 9.14
N LYS A 11 10.91 -5.65 9.67
CA LYS A 11 11.12 -5.85 11.10
C LYS A 11 11.58 -4.55 11.77
N ASP A 12 12.46 -3.81 11.11
CA ASP A 12 13.00 -2.55 11.62
C ASP A 12 12.03 -1.38 11.47
N LEU A 13 11.14 -1.46 10.48
CA LEU A 13 10.19 -0.38 10.14
C LEU A 13 9.01 -0.26 11.11
N LYS A 14 8.84 -1.13 12.12
CA LYS A 14 7.72 -1.10 13.11
C LYS A 14 6.36 -0.84 12.45
N LEU A 15 5.95 -1.69 11.50
CA LEU A 15 4.67 -1.56 10.80
C LEU A 15 3.52 -2.20 11.58
N THR A 16 2.36 -1.52 11.60
CA THR A 16 1.12 -2.08 12.16
C THR A 16 0.56 -3.19 11.25
N LYS A 17 -0.32 -4.04 11.79
CA LYS A 17 -1.00 -5.11 11.02
C LYS A 17 -1.66 -4.58 9.74
N SER A 18 -2.38 -3.46 9.83
CA SER A 18 -3.03 -2.82 8.69
C SER A 18 -2.03 -2.30 7.65
N GLN A 19 -0.88 -1.77 8.07
CA GLN A 19 0.16 -1.32 7.15
C GLN A 19 0.81 -2.49 6.41
N LYS A 20 1.09 -3.60 7.11
CA LYS A 20 1.65 -4.81 6.50
C LYS A 20 0.72 -5.37 5.43
N ILE A 21 -0.56 -5.56 5.76
CA ILE A 21 -1.56 -6.10 4.81
C ILE A 21 -1.74 -5.18 3.60
N VAL A 22 -1.82 -3.86 3.80
CA VAL A 22 -1.93 -2.93 2.66
C VAL A 22 -0.70 -3.00 1.77
N LEU A 23 0.51 -3.02 2.35
CA LEU A 23 1.75 -3.11 1.58
C LEU A 23 1.83 -4.42 0.80
N ASP A 24 1.43 -5.53 1.42
CA ASP A 24 1.42 -6.87 0.82
C ASP A 24 0.49 -6.94 -0.39
N ILE A 25 -0.72 -6.38 -0.28
CA ILE A 25 -1.67 -6.27 -1.40
C ILE A 25 -1.07 -5.45 -2.55
N LEU A 26 -0.43 -4.32 -2.24
CA LEU A 26 0.19 -3.46 -3.26
C LEU A 26 1.35 -4.15 -3.98
N ARG A 27 2.17 -4.93 -3.25
CA ARG A 27 3.27 -5.71 -3.84
C ARG A 27 2.75 -6.88 -4.68
N SER A 28 1.73 -7.58 -4.18
CA SER A 28 1.08 -8.68 -4.89
C SER A 28 0.37 -8.24 -6.18
N SER A 29 -0.15 -7.01 -6.22
CA SER A 29 -0.74 -6.43 -7.44
C SER A 29 0.28 -6.01 -8.50
N GLY A 30 1.58 -6.06 -8.20
CA GLY A 30 2.62 -5.67 -9.14
C GLY A 30 2.60 -4.19 -9.53
N LYS A 31 3.00 -3.90 -10.77
CA LYS A 31 3.19 -2.52 -11.28
C LYS A 31 1.90 -1.81 -11.69
N ASP A 32 0.79 -2.55 -11.82
CA ASP A 32 -0.49 -1.98 -12.27
C ASP A 32 -1.08 -1.01 -11.23
N GLY A 33 -0.64 -1.14 -9.98
CA GLY A 33 -1.07 -0.29 -8.89
C GLY A 33 -2.56 -0.43 -8.56
N VAL A 34 -2.99 0.25 -7.52
CA VAL A 34 -4.34 0.08 -6.98
C VAL A 34 -4.89 1.40 -6.47
N THR A 35 -6.14 1.67 -6.76
CA THR A 35 -6.86 2.83 -6.21
C THR A 35 -7.29 2.57 -4.76
N PRO A 36 -7.54 3.61 -3.95
CA PRO A 36 -8.10 3.44 -2.61
C PRO A 36 -9.40 2.64 -2.59
N LYS A 37 -10.24 2.78 -3.62
CA LYS A 37 -11.51 2.06 -3.72
C LYS A 37 -11.27 0.56 -3.88
N GLN A 38 -10.46 0.16 -4.86
CA GLN A 38 -10.09 -1.24 -5.06
C GLN A 38 -9.37 -1.84 -3.85
N LEU A 39 -8.57 -1.04 -3.14
CA LEU A 39 -7.90 -1.50 -1.93
C LEU A 39 -8.91 -1.77 -0.81
N LEU A 40 -9.97 -0.95 -0.68
CA LEU A 40 -11.05 -1.15 0.28
C LEU A 40 -11.84 -2.43 -0.01
N ASP A 41 -12.05 -2.76 -1.29
CA ASP A 41 -12.74 -3.99 -1.68
C ASP A 41 -11.94 -5.26 -1.31
N LYS A 42 -10.63 -5.13 -1.08
CA LYS A 42 -9.71 -6.24 -0.75
C LYS A 42 -9.42 -6.38 0.75
N VAL A 43 -9.89 -5.46 1.60
CA VAL A 43 -9.59 -5.47 3.04
C VAL A 43 -10.83 -5.27 3.89
N SER A 44 -10.85 -5.87 5.08
CA SER A 44 -11.92 -5.69 6.06
C SER A 44 -11.77 -4.40 6.91
N PHE A 45 -10.78 -3.57 6.62
CA PHE A 45 -10.51 -2.36 7.39
C PHE A 45 -11.44 -1.20 7.00
N ALA A 46 -11.84 -0.41 8.00
CA ALA A 46 -12.56 0.83 7.76
C ALA A 46 -11.77 1.79 6.83
N PRO A 47 -12.44 2.61 5.99
CA PRO A 47 -11.79 3.53 5.06
C PRO A 47 -10.72 4.45 5.67
N ARG A 48 -10.97 4.93 6.90
CA ARG A 48 -10.01 5.76 7.64
C ARG A 48 -8.70 5.03 7.95
N THR A 49 -8.78 3.74 8.23
CA THR A 49 -7.62 2.90 8.58
C THR A 49 -6.77 2.65 7.34
N VAL A 50 -7.40 2.40 6.20
CA VAL A 50 -6.71 2.24 4.91
C VAL A 50 -6.00 3.52 4.50
N ARG A 51 -6.70 4.67 4.56
CA ARG A 51 -6.07 5.98 4.31
C ARG A 51 -4.90 6.26 5.25
N TYR A 52 -5.03 5.94 6.53
CA TYR A 52 -3.95 6.10 7.50
C TYR A 52 -2.75 5.20 7.18
N ALA A 53 -2.98 3.95 6.82
CA ALA A 53 -1.94 3.02 6.41
C ALA A 53 -1.18 3.53 5.18
N LEU A 54 -1.90 3.90 4.11
CA LEU A 54 -1.32 4.47 2.89
C LEU A 54 -0.45 5.69 3.19
N ARG A 55 -0.93 6.63 4.01
CA ARG A 55 -0.15 7.81 4.42
C ARG A 55 1.14 7.45 5.15
N LYS A 56 1.11 6.45 6.02
CA LYS A 56 2.29 6.02 6.78
C LYS A 56 3.28 5.27 5.90
N LEU A 57 2.81 4.46 4.96
CA LEU A 57 3.66 3.77 3.99
C LEU A 57 4.32 4.75 3.03
N LEU A 58 3.60 5.76 2.54
CA LEU A 58 4.16 6.86 1.73
C LEU A 58 5.27 7.60 2.49
N LYS A 59 5.05 7.94 3.77
CA LYS A 59 6.06 8.63 4.59
C LYS A 59 7.34 7.80 4.80
N LYS A 60 7.25 6.48 4.66
CA LYS A 60 8.38 5.55 4.79
C LYS A 60 8.97 5.17 3.42
N ASP A 61 8.53 5.80 2.34
CA ASP A 61 8.94 5.52 0.96
C ASP A 61 8.81 4.04 0.55
N LEU A 62 7.87 3.31 1.16
CA LEU A 62 7.59 1.90 0.83
C LEU A 62 6.63 1.74 -0.34
N ILE A 63 5.91 2.82 -0.66
CA ILE A 63 4.95 2.89 -1.76
C ILE A 63 5.05 4.27 -2.40
N LYS A 64 4.64 4.38 -3.66
CA LYS A 64 4.52 5.64 -4.40
C LYS A 64 3.06 5.86 -4.77
N ARG A 65 2.70 7.11 -5.06
CA ARG A 65 1.40 7.45 -5.65
C ARG A 65 1.60 8.15 -6.98
N VAL A 66 0.80 7.77 -7.96
CA VAL A 66 0.77 8.40 -9.29
C VAL A 66 -0.66 8.85 -9.59
N PRO A 67 -0.85 9.97 -10.31
CA PRO A 67 -2.18 10.37 -10.75
C PRO A 67 -2.80 9.29 -11.62
N CYS A 68 -4.08 8.98 -11.42
CA CYS A 68 -4.81 8.12 -12.34
C CYS A 68 -5.07 8.87 -13.65
N LEU A 69 -4.60 8.36 -14.78
CA LEU A 69 -4.78 9.00 -16.09
C LEU A 69 -6.23 8.91 -16.60
N GLN A 70 -7.03 7.97 -16.07
CA GLN A 70 -8.45 7.82 -16.41
C GLN A 70 -9.35 8.76 -15.59
N ASP A 71 -8.94 9.10 -14.37
CA ASP A 71 -9.62 10.06 -13.50
C ASP A 71 -8.59 10.80 -12.63
N MET A 72 -8.19 12.00 -13.06
CA MET A 72 -7.15 12.79 -12.38
C MET A 72 -7.51 13.19 -10.94
N ARG A 73 -8.76 13.00 -10.50
CA ARG A 73 -9.17 13.20 -9.10
C ARG A 73 -8.72 12.05 -8.20
N GLN A 74 -8.28 10.94 -8.78
CA GLN A 74 -7.86 9.73 -8.09
C GLN A 74 -6.34 9.53 -8.15
N TRP A 75 -5.84 8.86 -7.12
CA TRP A 75 -4.45 8.41 -7.04
C TRP A 75 -4.40 6.90 -7.17
N ILE A 76 -3.43 6.40 -7.92
CA ILE A 76 -3.05 4.99 -7.97
C ILE A 76 -1.82 4.83 -7.07
N TYR A 77 -1.86 3.84 -6.18
CA TYR A 77 -0.77 3.50 -5.29
C TYR A 77 -0.02 2.29 -5.85
N VAL A 78 1.30 2.38 -5.91
CA VAL A 78 2.19 1.32 -6.40
C VAL A 78 3.26 1.01 -5.35
N PRO A 79 3.76 -0.23 -5.27
CA PRO A 79 4.94 -0.53 -4.46
C PRO A 79 6.14 0.31 -4.93
N ALA A 80 7.00 0.72 -3.98
CA ALA A 80 8.17 1.55 -4.27
C ALA A 80 9.24 0.82 -5.08
#